data_AF-A0A444Y9Z0-F1
#
_entry.id   AF-A0A444Y9Z0-F1
#
_cell.length_a   1.000
_cell.length_b   1.000
_cell.length_c   1.000
_cell.angle_alpha   90.00
_cell.angle_beta   90.00
_cell.angle_gamma   90.00
#
_symmetry.space_group_name_H-M   'P 1'
#
loop_
_entity.id
_entity.type
_entity.pdbx_description
1 polymer ?
#
loop_
_entity_poly.entity_id
_entity_poly.type
_entity_poly.pdbx_seq_one_letter_code
_entity_poly.pdbx_strand_id
1 'polypeptide(L)'
;MPPVGMLHRILIPNCFVRPREAQKAADEAKARFGHIDGDHLTLLNVYHAYKQNNEDPSWCYDNFVNHRALKAADNVRQQLVRIMARFNLKLCSTDFNSRDYYVNIRKAMLAGYFMQVAHLERTGHYLTVKDNQVVHLHPSNCLDHKPEWVIYNEFVLTSRNFIRTVTDIRAPHYYDLSNFPQCEAKRVLERLYKKREKERDEARTRRRTNNTYGVYKKSEESLVYSQTELYRNNKMHKKKNYGTSQERNSSQNLDRKNKACQII
;
A
#
# COMPACT_ATOMS: atom_id res chain seq x y z
N MET A 1 -8.47 0.50 -6.98
CA MET A 1 -8.82 1.72 -7.73
C MET A 1 -8.74 2.89 -6.76
N PRO A 2 -8.15 4.03 -7.14
CA PRO A 2 -7.97 5.16 -6.22
C PRO A 2 -9.31 5.68 -5.70
N PRO A 3 -9.35 6.28 -4.51
CA PRO A 3 -10.43 7.17 -4.14
C PRO A 3 -10.48 8.32 -5.16
N VAL A 4 -11.64 8.48 -5.78
CA VAL A 4 -11.98 9.44 -6.86
C VAL A 4 -11.61 10.89 -6.52
N GLY A 5 -11.28 11.19 -5.26
CA GLY A 5 -10.86 12.51 -4.78
C GLY A 5 -9.53 13.03 -5.32
N MET A 6 -8.61 12.18 -5.82
CA MET A 6 -7.28 12.67 -6.26
C MET A 6 -7.08 12.87 -7.75
N LEU A 7 -7.85 12.19 -8.59
CA LEU A 7 -7.78 12.40 -10.04
C LEU A 7 -8.34 13.75 -10.49
N HIS A 8 -8.93 14.54 -9.58
CA HIS A 8 -9.76 15.66 -9.97
C HIS A 8 -9.17 17.06 -9.69
N ARG A 9 -8.11 17.19 -8.91
CA ARG A 9 -7.47 18.51 -8.68
C ARG A 9 -6.43 18.85 -9.75
N ILE A 10 -6.77 18.59 -11.01
CA ILE A 10 -5.92 18.86 -12.18
C ILE A 10 -6.51 20.01 -13.02
N LEU A 11 -7.80 20.33 -12.85
CA LEU A 11 -8.52 21.31 -13.67
C LEU A 11 -8.88 22.61 -12.92
N ILE A 12 -8.32 22.81 -11.73
CA ILE A 12 -8.82 23.81 -10.79
C ILE A 12 -7.73 24.83 -10.52
N PRO A 13 -8.04 26.14 -10.53
CA PRO A 13 -7.08 27.17 -10.13
C PRO A 13 -6.48 26.86 -8.76
N ASN A 14 -5.24 27.32 -8.57
CA ASN A 14 -4.46 27.09 -7.35
C ASN A 14 -5.32 27.27 -6.10
N CYS A 15 -5.49 26.20 -5.32
CA CYS A 15 -6.40 26.19 -4.18
C CYS A 15 -5.91 27.10 -3.04
N PHE A 16 -4.60 27.33 -2.97
CA PHE A 16 -4.00 28.20 -1.96
C PHE A 16 -3.88 29.63 -2.49
N VAL A 17 -4.35 30.57 -1.69
CA VAL A 17 -4.20 32.01 -1.93
C VAL A 17 -2.99 32.49 -1.14
N ARG A 18 -2.09 33.23 -1.78
CA ARG A 18 -0.90 33.79 -1.13
C ARG A 18 -0.84 35.30 -1.35
N PRO A 19 -1.59 36.10 -0.56
CA PRO A 19 -1.55 37.56 -0.65
C PRO A 19 -0.14 38.07 -0.34
N ARG A 20 0.32 39.12 -1.04
CA ARG A 20 1.69 39.64 -0.84
C ARG A 20 1.93 40.18 0.56
N GLU A 21 0.89 40.69 1.20
CA GLU A 21 0.91 41.29 2.55
C GLU A 21 0.93 40.23 3.66
N ALA A 22 0.31 39.07 3.42
CA ALA A 22 0.11 38.01 4.41
C ALA A 22 0.80 36.69 4.03
N GLN A 23 1.92 36.76 3.28
CA GLN A 23 2.60 35.56 2.76
C GLN A 23 2.96 34.56 3.86
N LYS A 24 3.46 35.06 4.99
CA LYS A 24 3.91 34.22 6.11
C LYS A 24 2.74 33.46 6.75
N ALA A 25 1.62 34.14 6.98
CA ALA A 25 0.40 33.53 7.52
C ALA A 25 -0.21 32.51 6.55
N ALA A 26 -0.18 32.78 5.24
CA ALA A 26 -0.64 31.83 4.22
C ALA A 26 0.26 30.58 4.15
N ASP A 27 1.58 30.76 4.24
CA ASP A 27 2.54 29.65 4.23
C ASP A 27 2.40 28.79 5.51
N GLU A 28 2.18 29.41 6.68
CA GLU A 28 1.88 28.72 7.95
C GLU A 28 0.55 27.96 7.89
N ALA A 29 -0.52 28.58 7.39
CA ALA A 29 -1.81 27.92 7.22
C ALA A 29 -1.72 26.72 6.29
N LYS A 30 -0.95 26.84 5.19
CA LYS A 30 -0.67 25.73 4.27
C LYS A 30 0.13 24.61 4.94
N ALA A 31 1.14 24.95 5.74
CA ALA A 31 1.96 23.98 6.46
C ALA A 31 1.14 23.10 7.42
N ARG A 32 0.06 23.63 8.01
CA ARG A 32 -0.88 22.84 8.86
C ARG A 32 -1.52 21.66 8.13
N PHE A 33 -1.73 21.78 6.82
CA PHE A 33 -2.31 20.72 5.99
C PHE A 33 -1.25 19.85 5.32
N GLY A 34 0.03 20.21 5.47
CA GLY A 34 1.18 19.57 4.85
C GLY A 34 1.22 18.08 5.18
N HIS A 35 1.37 17.26 4.13
CA HIS A 35 1.57 15.82 4.28
C HIS A 35 3.00 15.46 3.87
N ILE A 36 3.68 14.66 4.69
CA ILE A 36 5.09 14.27 4.47
C ILE A 36 5.31 13.60 3.10
N ASP A 37 4.38 12.76 2.66
CA ASP A 37 4.47 12.08 1.36
C ASP A 37 4.24 13.01 0.14
N GLY A 38 3.76 14.25 0.32
CA GLY A 38 3.79 15.30 -0.71
C GLY A 38 2.50 16.06 -0.99
N ASP A 39 2.57 16.95 -1.97
CA ASP A 39 1.60 18.02 -2.22
C ASP A 39 0.21 17.52 -2.63
N HIS A 40 0.11 16.43 -3.41
CA HIS A 40 -1.20 15.90 -3.79
C HIS A 40 -2.00 15.41 -2.57
N LEU A 41 -1.31 14.95 -1.53
CA LEU A 41 -1.89 14.50 -0.27
C LEU A 41 -2.18 15.67 0.68
N THR A 42 -1.33 16.71 0.69
CA THR A 42 -1.63 17.99 1.35
C THR A 42 -2.94 18.56 0.84
N LEU A 43 -3.04 18.62 -0.49
CA LEU A 43 -4.24 18.92 -1.23
C LEU A 43 -5.39 18.00 -0.75
N LEU A 44 -5.16 16.68 -0.72
CA LEU A 44 -5.95 15.65 -0.02
C LEU A 44 -6.69 16.18 1.21
N ASN A 45 -5.86 16.52 2.19
CA ASN A 45 -6.26 16.92 3.53
C ASN A 45 -7.08 18.20 3.52
N VAL A 46 -6.72 19.20 2.71
CA VAL A 46 -7.49 20.46 2.60
C VAL A 46 -8.92 20.19 2.13
N TYR A 47 -9.13 19.30 1.17
CA TYR A 47 -10.47 18.97 0.70
C TYR A 47 -11.28 18.24 1.79
N HIS A 48 -10.66 17.32 2.53
CA HIS A 48 -11.33 16.67 3.66
C HIS A 48 -11.71 17.67 4.76
N ALA A 49 -10.79 18.56 5.14
CA ALA A 49 -11.05 19.59 6.14
C ALA A 49 -12.18 20.55 5.70
N TYR A 50 -12.20 20.95 4.43
CA TYR A 50 -13.28 21.77 3.87
C TYR A 50 -14.66 21.09 3.98
N LYS A 51 -14.74 19.79 3.66
CA LYS A 51 -16.00 19.03 3.77
C LYS A 51 -16.42 18.79 5.22
N GLN A 52 -15.47 18.67 6.15
CA GLN A 52 -15.77 18.54 7.59
C GLN A 52 -16.32 19.85 8.19
N ASN A 53 -15.89 21.00 7.67
CA ASN A 53 -16.38 22.31 8.10
C ASN A 53 -17.60 22.79 7.30
N ASN A 54 -18.42 21.86 6.78
CA ASN A 54 -19.67 22.15 6.08
C ASN A 54 -19.56 23.16 4.92
N GLU A 55 -18.43 23.19 4.22
CA GLU A 55 -18.22 24.08 3.06
C GLU A 55 -18.31 25.58 3.39
N ASP A 56 -18.00 25.96 4.64
CA ASP A 56 -18.09 27.34 5.10
C ASP A 56 -17.09 28.28 4.37
N PRO A 57 -17.58 29.34 3.70
CA PRO A 57 -16.71 30.35 3.09
C PRO A 57 -15.82 31.09 4.08
N SER A 58 -16.25 31.26 5.34
CA SER A 58 -15.44 31.93 6.38
C SER A 58 -14.21 31.11 6.72
N TRP A 59 -14.37 29.79 6.90
CA TRP A 59 -13.26 28.87 7.11
C TRP A 59 -12.23 28.91 5.97
N CYS A 60 -12.70 29.04 4.72
CA CYS A 60 -11.82 29.20 3.56
C CYS A 60 -10.99 30.48 3.63
N TYR A 61 -11.58 31.60 4.07
CA TYR A 61 -10.86 32.87 4.25
C TYR A 61 -9.77 32.74 5.32
N ASP A 62 -10.11 32.19 6.49
CA ASP A 62 -9.18 32.05 7.62
C ASP A 62 -8.00 31.11 7.33
N ASN A 63 -8.18 30.15 6.40
CA ASN A 63 -7.15 29.19 6.01
C ASN A 63 -6.45 29.55 4.69
N PHE A 64 -6.70 30.73 4.13
CA PHE A 64 -6.14 31.17 2.83
C PHE A 64 -6.43 30.17 1.69
N VAL A 65 -7.62 29.57 1.69
CA VAL A 65 -8.06 28.62 0.67
C VAL A 65 -9.13 29.26 -0.21
N ASN A 66 -9.03 29.05 -1.51
CA ASN A 66 -10.01 29.59 -2.45
C ASN A 66 -11.30 28.75 -2.45
N HIS A 67 -12.38 29.29 -1.87
CA HIS A 67 -13.69 28.65 -1.84
C HIS A 67 -14.22 28.31 -3.25
N ARG A 68 -14.05 29.20 -4.23
CA ARG A 68 -14.50 28.95 -5.61
C ARG A 68 -13.77 27.76 -6.23
N ALA A 69 -12.47 27.63 -5.97
CA ALA A 69 -11.66 26.51 -6.42
C ALA A 69 -12.16 25.18 -5.81
N LEU A 70 -12.40 25.16 -4.49
CA LEU A 70 -12.90 23.96 -3.81
C LEU A 70 -14.32 23.56 -4.25
N LYS A 71 -15.21 24.53 -4.45
CA LYS A 71 -16.56 24.28 -4.96
C LYS A 71 -16.53 23.73 -6.39
N ALA A 72 -15.64 24.24 -7.24
CA ALA A 72 -15.39 23.65 -8.56
C ALA A 72 -14.89 22.20 -8.43
N ALA A 73 -14.02 21.92 -7.47
CA ALA A 73 -13.53 20.56 -7.20
C ALA A 73 -14.66 19.60 -6.83
N ASP A 74 -15.56 20.04 -5.96
CA ASP A 74 -16.69 19.24 -5.51
C ASP A 74 -17.64 18.95 -6.67
N ASN A 75 -17.99 19.97 -7.46
CA ASN A 75 -18.86 19.82 -8.62
C ASN A 75 -18.34 18.77 -9.60
N VAL A 76 -17.05 18.80 -9.92
CA VAL A 76 -16.53 17.87 -10.92
C VAL A 76 -16.24 16.49 -10.31
N ARG A 77 -15.91 16.39 -9.01
CA ARG A 77 -15.94 15.10 -8.30
C ARG A 77 -17.33 14.46 -8.40
N GLN A 78 -18.41 15.22 -8.22
CA GLN A 78 -19.78 14.71 -8.37
C GLN A 78 -20.06 14.26 -9.82
N GLN A 79 -19.54 14.97 -10.82
CA GLN A 79 -19.65 14.54 -12.23
C GLN A 79 -18.92 13.21 -12.46
N LEU A 80 -17.70 13.05 -11.95
CA LEU A 80 -16.96 11.79 -12.05
C LEU A 80 -17.71 10.63 -11.37
N VAL A 81 -18.27 10.85 -10.19
CA VAL A 81 -19.09 9.84 -9.49
C VAL A 81 -20.29 9.42 -10.35
N ARG A 82 -20.99 10.38 -10.98
CA ARG A 82 -22.09 10.09 -11.91
C ARG A 82 -21.64 9.26 -13.12
N ILE A 83 -20.49 9.59 -13.69
CA ILE A 83 -19.91 8.84 -14.81
C ILE A 83 -19.54 7.43 -14.38
N MET A 84 -18.88 7.26 -13.24
CA MET A 84 -18.53 5.93 -12.70
C MET A 84 -19.77 5.06 -12.44
N ALA A 85 -20.83 5.67 -11.89
CA ALA A 85 -22.11 4.98 -11.69
C ALA A 85 -22.71 4.53 -13.03
N ARG A 86 -22.66 5.37 -14.07
CA ARG A 86 -23.12 5.02 -15.42
C ARG A 86 -22.35 3.85 -16.04
N PHE A 87 -21.05 3.74 -15.77
CA PHE A 87 -20.20 2.63 -16.25
C PHE A 87 -20.16 1.43 -15.27
N ASN A 88 -21.02 1.42 -14.24
CA ASN A 88 -21.10 0.37 -13.24
C ASN A 88 -19.76 0.07 -12.51
N LEU A 89 -18.90 1.09 -12.40
CA LEU A 89 -17.63 0.99 -11.69
C LEU A 89 -17.86 1.13 -10.19
N LYS A 90 -17.43 0.12 -9.42
CA LYS A 90 -17.57 0.15 -7.96
C LYS A 90 -16.67 1.23 -7.35
N LEU A 91 -17.28 2.11 -6.55
CA LEU A 91 -16.60 3.09 -5.73
C LEU A 91 -16.01 2.40 -4.48
N CYS A 92 -14.89 1.71 -4.66
CA CYS A 92 -14.18 1.10 -3.55
C CYS A 92 -13.23 2.12 -2.93
N SER A 93 -13.62 2.70 -1.79
CA SER A 93 -12.67 3.41 -0.93
C SER A 93 -12.08 2.41 0.06
N THR A 94 -10.75 2.40 0.21
CA THR A 94 -10.09 1.67 1.29
C THR A 94 -10.31 2.42 2.60
N ASP A 95 -10.39 1.70 3.71
CA ASP A 95 -10.51 2.30 5.04
C ASP A 95 -9.42 3.34 5.28
N PHE A 96 -9.81 4.49 5.84
CA PHE A 96 -8.92 5.61 6.16
C PHE A 96 -7.86 5.23 7.19
N ASN A 97 -8.20 4.31 8.12
CA ASN A 97 -7.29 3.82 9.14
C ASN A 97 -6.32 2.74 8.63
N SER A 98 -6.49 2.29 7.39
CA SER A 98 -5.58 1.32 6.81
C SER A 98 -4.22 1.98 6.52
N ARG A 99 -3.14 1.34 6.96
CA ARG A 99 -1.76 1.73 6.62
C ARG A 99 -1.54 1.84 5.11
N ASP A 100 -2.31 1.09 4.32
CA ASP A 100 -2.21 1.05 2.86
C ASP A 100 -3.01 2.17 2.16
N TYR A 101 -3.78 2.98 2.88
CA TYR A 101 -4.62 4.04 2.30
C TYR A 101 -3.80 4.99 1.41
N TYR A 102 -2.82 5.67 1.99
CA TYR A 102 -1.94 6.60 1.27
C TYR A 102 -1.07 5.91 0.22
N VAL A 103 -0.68 4.66 0.45
CA VAL A 103 0.11 3.88 -0.51
C VAL A 103 -0.71 3.56 -1.77
N ASN A 104 -1.98 3.15 -1.60
CA ASN A 104 -2.88 2.80 -2.71
C ASN A 104 -3.23 4.04 -3.54
N ILE A 105 -3.40 5.17 -2.87
CA ILE A 105 -3.55 6.48 -3.49
C ILE A 105 -2.36 6.80 -4.39
N ARG A 106 -1.14 6.73 -3.86
CA ARG A 106 0.08 7.04 -4.61
C ARG A 106 0.29 6.09 -5.79
N LYS A 107 0.04 4.79 -5.59
CA LYS A 107 0.07 3.79 -6.67
C LYS A 107 -0.89 4.12 -7.81
N ALA A 108 -2.05 4.66 -7.47
CA ALA A 108 -3.05 5.00 -8.44
C ALA A 108 -2.78 6.33 -9.16
N MET A 109 -2.21 7.32 -8.47
CA MET A 109 -1.65 8.50 -9.15
C MET A 109 -0.57 8.07 -10.13
N LEU A 110 0.32 7.19 -9.69
CA LEU A 110 1.41 6.67 -10.51
C LEU A 110 0.90 6.02 -11.81
N ALA A 111 -0.23 5.31 -11.76
CA ALA A 111 -0.86 4.74 -12.95
C ALA A 111 -1.40 5.82 -13.93
N GLY A 112 -1.89 6.96 -13.44
CA GLY A 112 -2.39 8.06 -14.28
C GLY A 112 -1.29 9.01 -14.78
N TYR A 113 -0.31 9.28 -13.93
CA TYR A 113 0.80 10.21 -14.15
C TYR A 113 2.09 9.51 -14.56
N PHE A 114 1.99 8.34 -15.17
CA PHE A 114 3.15 7.53 -15.51
C PHE A 114 4.12 8.24 -16.48
N MET A 115 3.72 9.28 -17.19
CA MET A 115 4.64 10.06 -18.03
C MET A 115 5.26 11.26 -17.30
N GLN A 116 4.74 11.63 -16.13
CA GLN A 116 5.08 12.84 -15.37
C GLN A 116 5.84 12.46 -14.10
N VAL A 117 6.94 11.73 -14.30
CA VAL A 117 7.82 11.25 -13.21
C VAL A 117 9.20 11.87 -13.38
N ALA A 118 9.83 12.19 -12.26
CA ALA A 118 11.23 12.63 -12.21
C ALA A 118 12.03 11.81 -11.19
N HIS A 119 13.32 11.65 -11.47
CA HIS A 119 14.28 10.91 -10.64
C HIS A 119 15.38 11.85 -10.13
N LEU A 120 15.78 11.68 -8.87
CA LEU A 120 16.84 12.47 -8.25
C LEU A 120 18.22 11.95 -8.66
N GLU A 121 19.00 12.83 -9.28
CA GLU A 121 20.40 12.59 -9.60
C GLU A 121 21.33 12.80 -8.40
N ARG A 122 22.50 12.18 -8.44
CA ARG A 122 23.53 12.33 -7.38
C ARG A 122 24.04 13.76 -7.22
N THR A 123 23.95 14.52 -8.30
CA THR A 123 24.27 15.95 -8.37
C THR A 123 23.22 16.83 -7.68
N GLY A 124 22.07 16.28 -7.27
CA GLY A 124 21.04 16.95 -6.50
C GLY A 124 19.95 17.66 -7.31
N HIS A 125 19.98 17.55 -8.64
CA HIS A 125 18.88 17.94 -9.52
C HIS A 125 17.99 16.75 -9.87
N TYR A 126 16.79 17.01 -10.38
CA TYR A 126 15.90 15.96 -10.86
C TYR A 126 15.98 15.85 -12.38
N LEU A 127 15.83 14.64 -12.91
CA LEU A 127 15.69 14.38 -14.34
C LEU A 127 14.31 13.83 -14.63
N THR A 128 13.61 14.42 -15.59
CA THR A 128 12.34 13.88 -16.06
C THR A 128 12.56 12.56 -16.79
N VAL A 129 11.74 11.56 -16.49
CA VAL A 129 11.83 10.21 -17.04
C VAL A 129 11.59 10.17 -18.56
N LYS A 130 10.70 11.03 -19.07
CA LYS A 130 10.32 11.06 -20.49
C LYS A 130 11.40 11.68 -21.38
N ASP A 131 11.85 12.88 -21.04
CA ASP A 131 12.65 13.73 -21.92
C ASP A 131 14.07 14.01 -21.38
N ASN A 132 14.46 13.40 -20.25
CA ASN A 132 15.74 13.65 -19.54
C ASN A 132 16.04 15.14 -19.28
N GLN A 133 15.01 15.96 -19.10
CA GLN A 133 15.19 17.37 -18.79
C GLN A 133 15.57 17.53 -17.33
N VAL A 134 16.55 18.40 -17.08
CA VAL A 134 16.94 18.83 -15.75
C VAL A 134 15.84 19.74 -15.19
N VAL A 135 15.30 19.36 -14.04
CA VAL A 135 14.25 20.08 -13.32
C VAL A 135 14.58 20.21 -11.84
N HIS A 136 14.00 21.23 -11.22
CA HIS A 136 14.08 21.48 -9.79
C HIS A 136 12.70 21.50 -9.16
N LEU A 137 12.64 21.16 -7.87
CA LEU A 137 11.43 21.34 -7.08
C LEU A 137 11.14 22.83 -6.96
N HIS A 138 9.91 23.24 -7.28
CA HIS A 138 9.50 24.62 -7.07
C HIS A 138 9.43 24.92 -5.57
N PRO A 139 9.88 26.11 -5.09
CA PRO A 139 9.89 26.47 -3.67
C PRO A 139 8.51 26.52 -2.98
N SER A 140 7.43 26.29 -3.72
CA SER A 140 6.08 26.20 -3.18
C SER A 140 5.69 24.78 -2.77
N ASN A 141 6.58 23.80 -2.91
CA ASN A 141 6.32 22.43 -2.47
C ASN A 141 6.31 22.35 -0.93
N CYS A 142 5.58 21.38 -0.39
CA CYS A 142 5.51 21.11 1.05
C CYS A 142 6.36 19.90 1.46
N LEU A 143 7.31 19.49 0.61
CA LEU A 143 8.19 18.34 0.87
C LEU A 143 9.44 18.81 1.62
N ASP A 144 9.63 18.30 2.83
CA ASP A 144 10.81 18.59 3.66
C ASP A 144 12.04 17.75 3.24
N HIS A 145 11.81 16.55 2.69
CA HIS A 145 12.86 15.68 2.17
C HIS A 145 12.93 15.73 0.63
N LYS A 146 14.04 15.21 0.07
CA LYS A 146 14.22 15.03 -1.37
C LYS A 146 14.06 13.54 -1.72
N PRO A 147 12.86 13.11 -2.17
CA PRO A 147 12.64 11.71 -2.54
C PRO A 147 13.47 11.34 -3.76
N GLU A 148 13.84 10.07 -3.88
CA GLU A 148 14.54 9.58 -5.06
C GLU A 148 13.64 9.62 -6.32
N TRP A 149 12.36 9.32 -6.15
CA TRP A 149 11.37 9.28 -7.22
C TRP A 149 10.18 10.15 -6.87
N VAL A 150 9.78 10.99 -7.82
CA VAL A 150 8.67 11.91 -7.62
C VAL A 150 7.73 11.94 -8.81
N ILE A 151 6.43 12.09 -8.54
CA ILE A 151 5.44 12.49 -9.53
C ILE A 151 5.26 14.00 -9.44
N TYR A 152 5.10 14.65 -10.59
CA TYR A 152 4.70 16.06 -10.67
C TYR A 152 3.41 16.22 -11.47
N ASN A 153 2.68 17.31 -11.21
CA ASN A 153 1.47 17.66 -11.98
C ASN A 153 1.73 18.72 -13.05
N GLU A 154 2.60 19.69 -12.75
CA GLU A 154 2.85 20.81 -13.66
C GLU A 154 4.35 20.97 -13.90
N PHE A 155 4.68 21.27 -15.15
CA PHE A 155 6.01 21.66 -15.59
C PHE A 155 6.02 23.15 -15.91
N VAL A 156 6.91 23.91 -15.28
CA VAL A 156 7.01 25.35 -15.42
C VAL A 156 8.36 25.71 -16.04
N LEU A 157 8.30 26.18 -17.29
CA LEU A 157 9.45 26.64 -18.06
C LEU A 157 9.76 28.10 -17.71
N THR A 158 10.91 28.35 -17.10
CA THR A 158 11.44 29.70 -16.83
C THR A 158 12.94 29.71 -17.12
N SER A 159 13.72 30.61 -16.49
CA SER A 159 15.19 30.56 -16.53
C SER A 159 15.77 29.25 -15.98
N ARG A 160 15.04 28.59 -15.07
CA ARG A 160 15.29 27.20 -14.65
C ARG A 160 13.98 26.43 -14.74
N ASN A 161 14.04 25.16 -15.11
CA ASN A 161 12.84 24.33 -15.18
C ASN A 161 12.41 23.94 -13.77
N PHE A 162 11.14 24.16 -13.45
CA PHE A 162 10.57 23.80 -12.16
C PHE A 162 9.39 22.85 -12.32
N ILE A 163 9.28 21.90 -11.41
CA ILE A 163 8.11 21.04 -11.27
C ILE A 163 7.30 21.46 -10.03
N ARG A 164 5.97 21.49 -10.18
CA ARG A 164 5.02 21.85 -9.10
C ARG A 164 4.09 20.69 -8.78
N THR A 165 3.56 20.74 -7.55
CA THR A 165 2.66 19.73 -6.98
C THR A 165 3.31 18.36 -7.03
N VAL A 166 4.27 18.16 -6.13
CA VAL A 166 5.18 17.02 -6.17
C VAL A 166 4.81 16.01 -5.09
N THR A 167 4.89 14.71 -5.39
CA THR A 167 4.60 13.64 -4.43
C THR A 167 5.63 12.54 -4.51
N ASP A 168 6.08 12.10 -3.34
CA ASP A 168 7.03 11.01 -3.17
C ASP A 168 6.38 9.71 -3.62
N ILE A 169 7.01 9.01 -4.56
CA ILE A 169 6.58 7.70 -5.00
C ILE A 169 7.68 6.66 -4.82
N ARG A 170 7.25 5.40 -4.71
CA ARG A 170 8.16 4.29 -4.93
C ARG A 170 8.46 4.17 -6.42
N ALA A 171 9.65 3.67 -6.73
CA ALA A 171 10.09 3.48 -8.10
C ALA A 171 9.02 2.77 -8.95
N PRO A 172 8.63 3.32 -10.10
CA PRO A 172 7.65 2.71 -10.99
C PRO A 172 8.11 1.36 -11.52
N HIS A 173 7.17 0.42 -11.66
CA HIS A 173 7.44 -0.98 -11.98
C HIS A 173 6.99 -1.41 -13.38
N TYR A 174 6.50 -0.46 -14.16
CA TYR A 174 5.89 -0.68 -15.46
C TYR A 174 6.66 -0.01 -16.60
N TYR A 175 7.81 0.62 -16.32
CA TYR A 175 8.64 1.16 -17.38
C TYR A 175 9.41 0.04 -18.07
N ASP A 176 9.17 -0.08 -19.38
CA ASP A 176 9.96 -0.93 -20.27
C ASP A 176 11.35 -0.33 -20.48
N LEU A 177 12.34 -0.95 -19.84
CA LEU A 177 13.74 -0.54 -19.87
C LEU A 177 14.35 -0.53 -21.29
N SER A 178 13.75 -1.27 -22.22
CA SER A 178 14.19 -1.39 -23.62
C SER A 178 14.05 -0.07 -24.39
N ASN A 179 13.02 0.73 -24.09
CA ASN A 179 12.75 1.99 -24.78
C ASN A 179 13.32 3.21 -24.02
N PHE A 180 14.06 2.98 -22.93
CA PHE A 180 14.61 4.05 -22.10
C PHE A 180 15.97 4.54 -22.62
N PRO A 181 16.16 5.86 -22.75
CA PRO A 181 17.48 6.43 -22.98
C PRO A 181 18.45 6.03 -21.86
N GLN A 182 19.74 5.93 -22.18
CA GLN A 182 20.76 5.48 -21.24
C GLN A 182 21.05 6.57 -20.19
N CYS A 183 20.24 6.62 -19.12
CA CYS A 183 20.36 7.57 -18.01
C CYS A 183 20.43 6.87 -16.64
N GLU A 184 20.79 7.58 -15.56
CA GLU A 184 20.85 6.99 -14.22
C GLU A 184 19.51 6.42 -13.77
N ALA A 185 18.39 7.06 -14.15
CA ALA A 185 17.05 6.56 -13.88
C ALA A 185 16.87 5.13 -14.43
N LYS A 186 17.35 4.85 -15.66
CA LYS A 186 17.37 3.50 -16.24
C LYS A 186 18.25 2.55 -15.43
N ARG A 187 19.45 2.98 -15.04
CA ARG A 187 20.40 2.16 -14.26
C ARG A 187 19.86 1.80 -12.86
N VAL A 188 19.18 2.73 -12.21
CA VAL A 188 18.50 2.52 -10.92
C VAL A 188 17.32 1.56 -11.12
N LEU A 189 16.48 1.78 -12.12
CA LEU A 189 15.38 0.88 -12.43
C LEU A 189 15.88 -0.54 -12.70
N GLU A 190 16.92 -0.73 -13.53
CA GLU A 190 17.54 -2.04 -13.78
C GLU A 190 18.00 -2.73 -12.50
N ARG A 191 18.66 -2.00 -11.58
CA ARG A 191 19.05 -2.55 -10.28
C ARG A 191 17.86 -2.95 -9.44
N LEU A 192 16.79 -2.14 -9.43
CA LEU A 192 15.57 -2.43 -8.69
C LEU A 192 14.84 -3.64 -9.26
N TYR A 193 14.76 -3.79 -10.58
CA TYR A 193 14.19 -4.96 -11.24
C TYR A 193 15.02 -6.22 -10.94
N LYS A 194 16.35 -6.16 -11.05
CA LYS A 194 17.24 -7.29 -10.69
C LYS A 194 17.12 -7.68 -9.21
N LYS A 195 17.07 -6.70 -8.31
CA LYS A 195 16.88 -6.94 -6.88
C LYS A 195 15.53 -7.61 -6.60
N ARG A 196 14.46 -7.13 -7.25
CA ARG A 196 13.13 -7.73 -7.14
C ARG A 196 13.06 -9.13 -7.70
N GLU A 197 13.70 -9.40 -8.84
CA GLU A 197 13.76 -10.76 -9.40
C GLU A 197 14.46 -11.69 -8.44
N LYS A 198 15.60 -11.26 -7.88
CA LYS A 198 16.31 -12.02 -6.85
C LYS A 198 15.44 -12.28 -5.63
N GLU A 199 14.75 -11.28 -5.10
CA GLU A 199 13.81 -11.44 -3.98
C GLU A 199 12.64 -12.39 -4.32
N ARG A 200 12.12 -12.33 -5.55
CA ARG A 200 11.04 -13.22 -6.04
C ARG A 200 11.53 -14.66 -6.15
N ASP A 201 12.74 -14.86 -6.63
CA ASP A 201 13.34 -16.18 -6.79
C ASP A 201 13.78 -16.76 -5.44
N GLU A 202 14.26 -15.94 -4.51
CA GLU A 202 14.48 -16.31 -3.11
C GLU A 202 13.16 -16.69 -2.43
N ALA A 203 12.07 -15.93 -2.64
CA ALA A 203 10.76 -16.27 -2.11
C ALA A 203 10.18 -17.56 -2.72
N ARG A 204 10.38 -17.81 -4.01
CA ARG A 204 10.03 -19.08 -4.68
C ARG A 204 10.84 -20.25 -4.11
N THR A 205 12.14 -20.04 -3.88
CA THR A 205 13.04 -21.04 -3.31
C THR A 205 12.66 -21.35 -1.87
N ARG A 206 12.38 -20.33 -1.05
CA ARG A 206 11.88 -20.51 0.34
C ARG A 206 10.54 -21.23 0.40
N ARG A 207 9.63 -20.97 -0.54
CA ARG A 207 8.37 -21.73 -0.64
C ARG A 207 8.62 -23.19 -1.01
N ARG A 208 9.55 -23.46 -1.93
CA ARG A 208 9.95 -24.84 -2.28
C ARG A 208 10.59 -25.56 -1.11
N THR A 209 11.54 -24.94 -0.40
CA THR A 209 12.19 -25.54 0.77
C THR A 209 11.20 -25.79 1.91
N ASN A 210 10.32 -24.84 2.22
CA ASN A 210 9.32 -25.04 3.27
C ASN A 210 8.31 -26.15 2.90
N ASN A 211 8.01 -26.30 1.61
CA ASN A 211 7.14 -27.39 1.15
C ASN A 211 7.87 -28.75 1.22
N THR A 212 9.15 -28.83 0.86
CA THR A 212 9.93 -30.07 1.05
C THR A 212 10.13 -30.41 2.52
N TYR A 213 10.50 -29.47 3.38
CA TYR A 213 10.56 -29.70 4.84
C TYR A 213 9.21 -30.13 5.42
N GLY A 214 8.10 -29.57 4.94
CA GLY A 214 6.75 -30.02 5.30
C GLY A 214 6.45 -31.46 4.86
N VAL A 215 6.91 -31.88 3.68
CA VAL A 215 6.77 -33.25 3.18
C VAL A 215 7.63 -34.24 3.98
N TYR A 216 8.90 -33.91 4.25
CA TYR A 216 9.80 -34.75 5.05
C TYR A 216 9.25 -34.95 6.49
N LYS A 217 8.81 -33.87 7.13
CA LYS A 217 8.25 -33.94 8.49
C LYS A 217 6.96 -34.77 8.56
N LYS A 218 6.12 -34.69 7.52
CA LYS A 218 4.90 -35.50 7.40
C LYS A 218 5.20 -36.98 7.16
N SER A 219 6.29 -37.30 6.45
CA SER A 219 6.75 -38.68 6.27
C SER A 219 7.34 -39.28 7.56
N GLU A 220 8.08 -38.48 8.35
CA GLU A 220 8.58 -38.92 9.66
C GLU A 220 7.44 -39.16 10.66
N GLU A 221 6.46 -38.26 10.74
CA GLU A 221 5.28 -38.45 11.58
C GLU A 221 4.47 -39.71 11.19
N SER A 222 4.38 -40.00 9.89
CA SER A 222 3.70 -41.21 9.38
C SER A 222 4.46 -42.50 9.72
N LEU A 223 5.80 -42.47 9.66
CA LEU A 223 6.65 -43.59 10.08
C LEU A 223 6.55 -43.85 11.59
N VAL A 224 6.57 -42.80 12.41
CA VAL A 224 6.41 -42.90 13.87
C VAL A 224 5.03 -43.44 14.25
N TYR A 225 3.98 -43.02 13.56
CA TYR A 225 2.62 -43.54 13.76
C TYR A 225 2.54 -45.04 13.43
N SER A 226 3.13 -45.48 12.33
CA SER A 226 3.16 -46.90 11.93
C SER A 226 3.96 -47.77 12.92
N GLN A 227 5.11 -47.26 13.41
CA GLN A 227 5.92 -47.95 14.41
C GLN A 227 5.19 -48.11 15.75
N THR A 228 4.43 -47.09 16.16
CA THR A 228 3.64 -47.10 17.40
C THR A 228 2.43 -48.02 17.29
N GLU A 229 1.76 -48.10 16.14
CA GLU A 229 0.71 -49.10 15.88
C GLU A 229 1.23 -50.54 15.92
N LEU A 230 2.39 -50.81 15.32
CA LEU A 230 3.05 -52.13 15.40
C LEU A 230 3.36 -52.51 16.86
N TYR A 231 3.86 -51.58 17.66
CA TYR A 231 4.09 -51.81 19.09
C TYR A 231 2.79 -52.07 19.86
N ARG A 232 1.70 -51.35 19.54
CA ARG A 232 0.38 -51.51 20.15
C ARG A 232 -0.22 -52.89 19.83
N ASN A 233 -0.14 -53.32 18.57
CA ASN A 233 -0.64 -54.62 18.10
C ASN A 233 0.16 -55.79 18.68
N ASN A 234 1.49 -55.66 18.76
CA ASN A 234 2.34 -56.67 19.40
C ASN A 234 2.08 -56.78 20.92
N LYS A 235 1.75 -55.67 21.59
CA LYS A 235 1.35 -55.68 23.01
C LYS A 235 0.00 -56.37 23.25
N MET A 236 -0.93 -56.25 22.29
CA MET A 236 -2.22 -56.97 22.32
C MET A 236 -2.06 -58.48 22.06
N HIS A 237 -1.12 -58.87 21.20
CA HIS A 237 -0.77 -60.29 21.01
C HIS A 237 -0.08 -60.90 22.24
N LYS A 238 0.77 -60.16 22.95
CA LYS A 238 1.34 -60.61 24.24
C LYS A 238 0.29 -60.76 25.35
N LYS A 239 -0.79 -59.96 25.34
CA LYS A 239 -1.92 -60.12 26.28
C LYS A 239 -2.79 -61.34 25.99
N LYS A 240 -2.86 -61.82 24.73
CA LYS A 240 -3.59 -63.06 24.39
C LYS A 240 -2.85 -64.34 24.81
N ASN A 241 -1.53 -64.29 25.01
CA ASN A 241 -0.72 -65.44 25.46
C ASN A 241 -0.52 -65.52 26.99
N TYR A 242 -1.06 -64.59 27.77
CA TYR A 242 -1.07 -64.62 29.24
C TYR A 242 -2.50 -64.66 29.82
N GLY A 243 -3.46 -65.22 29.06
CA GLY A 243 -4.88 -65.29 29.42
C GLY A 243 -5.42 -66.71 29.63
N THR A 244 -4.55 -67.71 29.84
CA THR A 244 -4.92 -69.10 30.17
C THR A 244 -4.19 -69.56 31.43
N SER A 245 -4.38 -68.86 32.54
CA SER A 245 -4.19 -69.37 33.91
C SER A 245 -4.60 -68.26 34.87
N GLN A 246 -5.57 -68.53 35.76
CA GLN A 246 -6.26 -67.58 36.66
C GLN A 246 -7.34 -66.79 35.90
N GLU A 247 -8.63 -67.11 35.97
CA GLU A 247 -9.44 -67.20 37.18
C GLU A 247 -10.45 -68.36 37.10
N ARG A 248 -10.25 -69.39 37.93
CA ARG A 248 -11.37 -70.01 38.66
C ARG A 248 -11.33 -69.38 40.05
N ASN A 249 -12.51 -69.02 40.56
CA ASN A 249 -12.80 -68.42 41.87
C ASN A 249 -12.85 -66.89 41.92
N SER A 250 -13.94 -66.34 41.38
CA SER A 250 -14.75 -65.37 42.11
C SER A 250 -16.13 -65.23 41.45
N SER A 251 -16.92 -66.29 41.56
CA SER A 251 -18.36 -66.13 41.62
C SER A 251 -18.68 -65.39 42.92
N GLN A 252 -18.88 -64.06 42.83
CA GLN A 252 -19.73 -63.23 43.70
C GLN A 252 -19.34 -61.74 43.57
N ASN A 253 -19.88 -61.08 42.55
CA ASN A 253 -20.68 -59.84 42.72
C ASN A 253 -21.08 -59.34 41.33
N LEU A 254 -22.27 -59.75 40.92
CA LEU A 254 -23.06 -59.02 39.95
C LEU A 254 -23.48 -57.66 40.53
N ASP A 255 -23.84 -56.75 39.63
CA ASP A 255 -24.50 -55.47 39.85
C ASP A 255 -23.67 -54.30 40.39
N ARG A 256 -23.14 -53.51 39.44
CA ARG A 256 -23.74 -52.21 39.09
C ARG A 256 -23.18 -51.69 37.76
N LYS A 257 -23.99 -51.85 36.72
CA LYS A 257 -23.80 -51.28 35.39
C LYS A 257 -23.92 -49.75 35.40
N ASN A 258 -23.19 -49.13 34.47
CA ASN A 258 -23.55 -47.92 33.71
C ASN A 258 -23.93 -46.64 34.46
N LYS A 259 -23.14 -45.57 34.25
CA LYS A 259 -23.54 -44.33 33.53
C LYS A 259 -22.51 -43.20 33.68
N ALA A 260 -22.62 -42.25 32.75
CA ALA A 260 -22.10 -40.87 32.70
C ALA A 260 -20.77 -40.69 31.94
N CYS A 261 -20.81 -40.20 30.69
CA CYS A 261 -20.96 -38.78 30.25
C CYS A 261 -19.60 -38.04 30.35
N GLN A 262 -18.92 -37.71 29.25
CA GLN A 262 -19.11 -36.55 28.35
C GLN A 262 -18.98 -35.19 29.07
N ILE A 263 -18.31 -34.22 28.40
CA ILE A 263 -17.93 -32.85 28.80
C ILE A 263 -16.48 -32.82 29.38
N ILE A 264 -15.53 -32.02 28.88
CA ILE A 264 -15.53 -30.61 28.45
C ILE A 264 -14.96 -30.44 27.04
#